data_AF-W4LIM5-F1
#
_entry.id   AF-W4LIM5-F1
#
_cell.length_a   1.000
_cell.length_b   1.000
_cell.length_c   1.000
_cell.angle_alpha   90.00
_cell.angle_beta   90.00
_cell.angle_gamma   90.00
#
_symmetry.space_group_name_H-M   'P 1'
#
loop_
_entity.id
_entity.type
_entity.pdbx_description
1 polymer ?
#
loop_
_entity_poly.entity_id
_entity_poly.type
_entity_poly.pdbx_seq_one_letter_code
_entity_poly.pdbx_strand_id
1 'polypeptide(L)'
;ALSRYFLSVPFYRLEAYPAMMGVPVPDATQWDQVERVADSAYMVFEHLVNLAAQGELIYQDDTSVRILSLMRENKHLESASGASPRTGMHRTALVVESGGHTICLYFSGRAHAGENLKAMLSKRNAHLEAPLVMSDALDQNEAEGIDLIRCHCMAHGRRKFTEIESAFPEACEEVVEALKAVFDHEEKTRKDQMSDEERLAYHQAYSKPVMATLKSSMETQR
;
A
#
# COMPACT_ATOMS: atom_id res chain seq x y z
N ALA A 1 18.66 15.08 -6.53
CA ALA A 1 17.29 14.59 -6.22
C ALA A 1 16.93 13.31 -7.00
N LEU A 2 16.91 13.33 -8.34
CA LEU A 2 16.48 12.18 -9.17
C LEU A 2 17.23 10.87 -8.85
N SER A 3 18.56 10.87 -8.89
CA SER A 3 19.33 9.63 -8.65
C SER A 3 19.07 9.03 -7.26
N ARG A 4 19.01 9.87 -6.22
CA ARG A 4 18.80 9.40 -4.84
C ARG A 4 17.36 8.94 -4.58
N TYR A 5 16.36 9.76 -4.94
CA TYR A 5 14.98 9.58 -4.48
C TYR A 5 14.06 8.96 -5.52
N PHE A 6 14.31 9.18 -6.81
CA PHE A 6 13.52 8.56 -7.88
C PHE A 6 14.09 7.19 -8.26
N LEU A 7 15.42 7.11 -8.45
CA LEU A 7 16.09 5.85 -8.83
C LEU A 7 16.56 5.02 -7.63
N SER A 8 16.33 5.49 -6.40
CA SER A 8 16.74 4.80 -5.16
C SER A 8 18.24 4.47 -5.07
N VAL A 9 19.11 5.26 -5.70
CA VAL A 9 20.56 5.02 -5.65
C VAL A 9 21.08 5.38 -4.24
N PRO A 10 21.84 4.49 -3.57
CA PRO A 10 22.42 4.78 -2.27
C PRO A 10 23.56 5.80 -2.36
N PHE A 11 23.74 6.64 -1.33
CA PHE A 11 24.73 7.72 -1.32
C PHE A 11 26.16 7.24 -1.58
N TYR A 12 26.56 6.09 -1.02
CA TYR A 12 27.88 5.50 -1.27
C TYR A 12 28.09 5.06 -2.73
N ARG A 13 27.03 4.88 -3.53
CA ARG A 13 27.18 4.70 -4.99
C ARG A 13 27.21 6.04 -5.72
N LEU A 14 26.55 7.06 -5.18
CA LEU A 14 26.54 8.39 -5.77
C LEU A 14 27.89 9.11 -5.63
N GLU A 15 28.67 8.81 -4.58
CA GLU A 15 30.01 9.40 -4.37
C GLU A 15 30.99 9.15 -5.53
N ALA A 16 30.78 8.07 -6.28
CA ALA A 16 31.62 7.73 -7.44
C ALA A 16 31.53 8.80 -8.53
N TYR A 17 30.37 9.44 -8.74
CA TYR A 17 30.21 10.43 -9.81
C TYR A 17 31.01 11.72 -9.55
N PRO A 18 30.89 12.40 -8.39
CA PRO A 18 31.73 13.55 -8.10
C PRO A 18 33.23 13.20 -8.07
N ALA A 19 33.60 12.01 -7.57
CA ALA A 19 34.98 11.53 -7.58
C ALA A 19 35.55 11.42 -9.01
N MET A 20 34.78 10.89 -9.96
CA MET A 20 35.18 10.84 -11.38
C MET A 20 35.40 12.23 -11.99
N MET A 21 34.69 13.25 -11.50
CA MET A 21 34.82 14.64 -11.93
C MET A 21 35.94 15.40 -11.19
N GLY A 22 36.72 14.72 -10.34
CA GLY A 22 37.82 15.31 -9.57
C GLY A 22 37.40 16.08 -8.32
N VAL A 23 36.13 15.98 -7.91
CA VAL A 23 35.57 16.67 -6.74
C VAL A 23 34.86 15.64 -5.85
N PRO A 24 35.60 14.82 -5.09
CA PRO A 24 35.00 13.76 -4.28
C PRO A 24 34.06 14.34 -3.22
N VAL A 25 32.85 13.79 -3.12
CA VAL A 25 31.87 14.13 -2.09
C VAL A 25 31.45 12.84 -1.37
N PRO A 26 32.00 12.55 -0.18
CA PRO A 26 31.66 11.36 0.59
C PRO A 26 30.17 11.24 0.88
N ASP A 27 29.68 10.01 1.02
CA ASP A 27 28.28 9.74 1.35
C ASP A 27 27.77 10.45 2.61
N ALA A 28 28.60 10.53 3.66
CA ALA A 28 28.30 11.26 4.89
C ALA A 28 28.08 12.76 4.63
N THR A 29 28.93 13.38 3.81
CA THR A 29 28.77 14.79 3.42
C THR A 29 27.50 15.01 2.62
N GLN A 30 27.17 14.09 1.71
CA GLN A 30 25.90 14.15 0.95
C GLN A 30 24.69 14.05 1.88
N TRP A 31 24.75 13.16 2.88
CA TRP A 31 23.72 13.03 3.91
C TRP A 31 23.55 14.32 4.71
N ASP A 32 24.64 14.92 5.19
CA ASP A 32 24.58 16.17 5.97
C ASP A 32 23.95 17.32 5.18
N GLN A 33 24.18 17.40 3.86
CA GLN A 33 23.51 18.42 3.04
C GLN A 33 22.01 18.19 2.90
N VAL A 34 21.60 16.92 2.81
CA VAL A 34 20.18 16.54 2.74
C VAL A 34 19.48 16.81 4.06
N GLU A 35 20.10 16.41 5.17
CA GLU A 35 19.55 16.54 6.51
C GLU A 35 19.22 18.00 6.84
N ARG A 36 20.12 18.93 6.50
CA ARG A 36 19.96 20.38 6.73
C ARG A 36 18.68 20.98 6.17
N VAL A 37 18.11 20.38 5.13
CA VAL A 37 16.91 20.88 4.45
C VAL A 37 15.74 19.91 4.55
N ALA A 38 15.92 18.73 5.15
CA ALA A 38 14.90 17.68 5.21
C ALA A 38 13.63 18.17 5.94
N ASP A 39 13.80 18.91 7.03
CA ASP A 39 12.68 19.44 7.82
C ASP A 39 11.79 20.40 7.01
N SER A 40 12.34 21.06 5.98
CA SER A 40 11.55 21.94 5.10
C SER A 40 10.49 21.15 4.31
N ALA A 41 10.71 19.86 4.06
CA ALA A 41 9.75 19.00 3.40
C ALA A 41 8.61 18.55 4.32
N TYR A 42 8.77 18.64 5.64
CA TYR A 42 7.77 18.17 6.60
C TYR A 42 6.44 18.92 6.47
N MET A 43 6.49 20.24 6.27
CA MET A 43 5.28 21.06 6.05
C MET A 43 4.52 20.65 4.79
N VAL A 44 5.25 20.31 3.72
CA VAL A 44 4.64 19.82 2.47
C VAL A 44 4.04 18.44 2.70
N PHE A 45 4.74 17.55 3.40
CA PHE A 45 4.25 16.23 3.75
C PHE A 45 2.96 16.31 4.58
N GLU A 46 2.93 17.09 5.66
CA GLU A 46 1.73 17.27 6.48
C GLU A 46 0.57 17.87 5.69
N HIS A 47 0.84 18.81 4.77
CA HIS A 47 -0.18 19.33 3.88
C HIS A 47 -0.75 18.24 2.97
N LEU A 48 0.11 17.40 2.37
CA LEU A 48 -0.32 16.27 1.55
C LEU A 48 -1.12 15.24 2.35
N VAL A 49 -0.79 14.99 3.62
CA VAL A 49 -1.58 14.11 4.51
C VAL A 49 -3.00 14.68 4.68
N ASN A 50 -3.14 15.99 4.88
CA ASN A 50 -4.46 16.62 5.02
C ASN A 50 -5.27 16.57 3.72
N LEU A 51 -4.62 16.76 2.55
CA LEU A 51 -5.27 16.63 1.24
C LEU A 51 -5.68 15.18 0.97
N ALA A 52 -4.78 14.23 1.21
CA ALA A 52 -5.04 12.80 1.04
C ALA A 52 -6.19 12.30 1.92
N ALA A 53 -6.36 12.84 3.13
CA ALA A 53 -7.50 12.50 3.97
C ALA A 53 -8.87 12.79 3.32
N GLN A 54 -8.92 13.68 2.33
CA GLN A 54 -10.13 14.03 1.58
C GLN A 54 -10.32 13.20 0.30
N GLY A 55 -9.39 12.28 -0.02
CA GLY A 55 -9.48 11.46 -1.24
C GLY A 55 -10.65 10.48 -1.24
N GLU A 56 -11.09 10.09 -2.43
CA GLU A 56 -12.26 9.23 -2.64
C GLU A 56 -11.87 7.74 -2.74
N LEU A 57 -10.67 7.48 -3.26
CA LEU A 57 -10.13 6.14 -3.49
C LEU A 57 -8.71 6.03 -2.94
N ILE A 58 -8.49 5.04 -2.08
CA ILE A 58 -7.24 4.83 -1.35
C ILE A 58 -6.78 3.39 -1.60
N TYR A 59 -5.57 3.24 -2.10
CA TYR A 59 -4.85 1.97 -2.14
C TYR A 59 -3.89 1.93 -0.95
N GLN A 60 -3.94 0.84 -0.22
CA GLN A 60 -3.19 0.63 1.01
C GLN A 60 -2.42 -0.68 0.92
N ASP A 61 -1.12 -0.62 1.23
CA ASP A 61 -0.27 -1.80 1.29
C ASP A 61 0.82 -1.63 2.35
N ASP A 62 1.21 -2.74 2.98
CA ASP A 62 2.27 -2.77 3.99
C ASP A 62 3.43 -3.67 3.51
N THR A 63 4.64 -3.14 3.63
CA THR A 63 5.87 -3.90 3.38
C THR A 63 6.76 -3.89 4.62
N SER A 64 7.52 -4.95 4.86
CA SER A 64 8.46 -4.94 5.99
C SER A 64 9.61 -3.96 5.73
N VAL A 65 10.06 -3.27 6.78
CA VAL A 65 11.21 -2.36 6.73
C VAL A 65 12.12 -2.60 7.93
N ARG A 66 13.41 -2.29 7.78
CA ARG A 66 14.38 -2.37 8.87
C ARG A 66 14.79 -0.98 9.31
N ILE A 67 14.47 -0.63 10.55
CA ILE A 67 14.82 0.66 11.16
C ILE A 67 15.79 0.40 12.31
N LEU A 68 17.05 0.79 12.15
CA LEU A 68 18.13 0.42 13.07
C LEU A 68 17.94 0.91 14.52
N SER A 69 17.26 2.05 14.71
CA SER A 69 16.89 2.53 16.05
C SER A 69 15.85 1.62 16.70
N LEU A 70 14.77 1.27 15.99
CA LEU A 70 13.73 0.37 16.49
C LEU A 70 14.23 -1.05 16.71
N MET A 71 15.16 -1.55 15.88
CA MET A 71 15.82 -2.83 16.09
C MET A 71 16.63 -2.87 17.40
N ARG A 72 17.31 -1.77 17.75
CA ARG A 72 18.03 -1.65 19.03
C ARG A 72 17.05 -1.63 20.20
N GLU A 73 16.00 -0.83 20.08
CA GLU A 73 14.93 -0.76 21.08
C GLU A 73 14.28 -2.14 21.33
N ASN A 74 13.99 -2.91 20.28
CA ASN A 74 13.43 -4.26 20.39
C ASN A 74 14.32 -5.18 21.24
N LYS A 75 15.64 -5.15 21.04
CA LYS A 75 16.58 -5.93 21.87
C LYS A 75 16.54 -5.54 23.35
N HIS A 76 16.32 -4.26 23.64
CA HIS A 76 16.17 -3.78 25.02
C HIS A 76 14.83 -4.20 25.63
N LEU A 77 13.75 -4.13 24.85
CA LEU A 77 12.42 -4.56 25.31
C LEU A 77 12.38 -6.07 25.59
N GLU A 78 12.96 -6.89 24.72
CA GLU A 78 13.10 -8.34 24.90
C GLU A 78 13.86 -8.72 26.18
N SER A 79 14.81 -7.89 26.61
CA SER A 79 15.59 -8.12 27.84
C SER A 79 14.94 -7.54 29.09
N ALA A 80 13.97 -6.61 28.95
CA ALA A 80 13.35 -5.89 30.06
C ALA A 80 11.93 -6.35 30.40
N SER A 81 11.15 -6.86 29.45
CA SER A 81 9.75 -7.26 29.66
C SER A 81 9.54 -8.77 29.59
N GLY A 82 8.89 -9.35 30.60
CA GLY A 82 8.41 -10.74 30.57
C GLY A 82 7.17 -10.98 29.67
N ALA A 83 6.72 -9.94 28.96
CA ALA A 83 5.68 -10.00 27.92
C ALA A 83 6.33 -9.78 26.55
N SER A 84 5.73 -10.33 25.49
CA SER A 84 6.21 -10.15 24.10
C SER A 84 5.88 -8.74 23.60
N PRO A 85 6.85 -7.82 23.47
CA PRO A 85 6.58 -6.45 23.02
C PRO A 85 6.26 -6.43 21.51
N ARG A 86 5.53 -5.41 21.03
CA ARG A 86 5.29 -5.21 19.59
C ARG A 86 6.59 -4.77 18.90
N THR A 87 7.23 -5.69 18.19
CA THR A 87 8.52 -5.48 17.52
C THR A 87 8.43 -5.21 16.01
N GLY A 88 7.23 -5.34 15.43
CA GLY A 88 6.96 -5.14 14.01
C GLY A 88 7.43 -3.76 13.50
N MET A 89 7.96 -3.76 12.28
CA MET A 89 8.41 -2.56 11.57
C MET A 89 7.88 -2.63 10.14
N HIS A 90 7.04 -1.67 9.81
CA HIS A 90 6.28 -1.65 8.58
C HIS A 90 6.55 -0.35 7.83
N ARG A 91 6.52 -0.44 6.51
CA ARG A 91 6.38 0.67 5.61
C ARG A 91 5.01 0.56 4.95
N THR A 92 4.11 1.45 5.37
CA THR A 92 2.80 1.63 4.75
C THR A 92 2.93 2.55 3.56
N ALA A 93 2.36 2.14 2.43
CA ALA A 93 2.08 3.00 1.29
C ALA A 93 0.57 3.29 1.25
N LEU A 94 0.21 4.58 1.23
CA LEU A 94 -1.14 5.04 0.92
C LEU A 94 -1.07 5.80 -0.42
N VAL A 95 -1.69 5.26 -1.46
CA VAL A 95 -1.84 5.93 -2.77
C VAL A 95 -3.28 6.40 -2.85
N VAL A 96 -3.49 7.71 -2.94
CA VAL A 96 -4.79 8.33 -2.79
C VAL A 96 -5.14 9.12 -4.04
N GLU A 97 -6.31 8.85 -4.61
CA GLU A 97 -6.91 9.68 -5.65
C GLU A 97 -7.79 10.75 -4.99
N SER A 98 -7.45 12.02 -5.21
CA SER A 98 -8.14 13.18 -4.64
C SER A 98 -8.26 14.28 -5.69
N GLY A 99 -9.48 14.59 -6.13
CA GLY A 99 -9.74 15.69 -7.07
C GLY A 99 -8.99 15.58 -8.40
N GLY A 100 -8.79 14.36 -8.91
CA GLY A 100 -8.02 14.11 -10.15
C GLY A 100 -6.50 14.12 -9.97
N HIS A 101 -6.01 14.16 -8.72
CA HIS A 101 -4.60 14.06 -8.38
C HIS A 101 -4.31 12.78 -7.59
N THR A 102 -3.20 12.13 -7.93
CA THR A 102 -2.66 11.01 -7.15
C THR A 102 -1.66 11.51 -6.12
N ILE A 103 -1.90 11.22 -4.83
CA ILE A 103 -1.00 11.51 -3.72
C ILE A 103 -0.44 10.20 -3.17
N CYS A 104 0.88 10.04 -3.17
CA CYS A 104 1.56 8.87 -2.61
C CYS A 104 2.22 9.22 -1.28
N LEU A 105 1.75 8.62 -0.20
CA LEU A 105 2.30 8.77 1.15
C LEU A 105 2.98 7.49 1.60
N TYR A 106 4.13 7.64 2.25
CA TYR A 106 4.88 6.53 2.84
C TYR A 106 5.12 6.79 4.32
N PHE A 107 4.64 5.88 5.16
CA PHE A 107 4.85 5.91 6.61
C PHE A 107 5.76 4.74 6.97
N SER A 108 6.84 4.98 7.72
CA SER A 108 7.74 3.91 8.16
C SER A 108 7.88 3.96 9.68
N GLY A 109 7.56 2.86 10.34
CA GLY A 109 7.57 2.82 11.80
C GLY A 109 6.99 1.53 12.37
N ARG A 110 6.49 1.60 13.61
CA ARG A 110 5.81 0.47 14.27
C ARG A 110 4.36 0.33 13.82
N ALA A 111 3.72 1.44 13.47
CA ALA A 111 2.32 1.46 13.07
C ALA A 111 2.11 0.63 11.81
N HIS A 112 1.07 -0.21 11.81
CA HIS A 112 0.66 -0.97 10.63
C HIS A 112 -0.24 -0.11 9.75
N ALA A 113 -0.54 -0.60 8.54
CA ALA A 113 -1.26 0.17 7.53
C ALA A 113 -2.61 0.71 8.01
N GLY A 114 -3.40 -0.09 8.75
CA GLY A 114 -4.67 0.34 9.32
C GLY A 114 -4.57 1.49 10.34
N GLU A 115 -3.53 1.51 11.17
CA GLU A 115 -3.27 2.61 12.12
C GLU A 115 -2.88 3.89 11.39
N ASN A 116 -2.01 3.79 10.37
CA ASN A 116 -1.62 4.93 9.54
C ASN A 116 -2.82 5.48 8.74
N LEU A 117 -3.64 4.58 8.19
CA LEU A 117 -4.89 4.94 7.50
C LEU A 117 -5.83 5.69 8.46
N LYS A 118 -6.06 5.15 9.67
CA LYS A 118 -6.89 5.78 10.68
C LYS A 118 -6.40 7.17 11.04
N ALA A 119 -5.09 7.34 11.25
CA ALA A 119 -4.48 8.63 11.57
C ALA A 119 -4.69 9.65 10.44
N MET A 120 -4.57 9.24 9.17
CA MET A 120 -4.85 10.09 8.02
C MET A 120 -6.35 10.44 7.94
N LEU A 121 -7.23 9.43 7.94
CA LEU A 121 -8.69 9.62 7.79
C LEU A 121 -9.35 10.33 8.97
N SER A 122 -8.69 10.39 10.14
CA SER A 122 -9.14 11.24 11.25
C SER A 122 -9.13 12.75 10.90
N LYS A 123 -8.48 13.14 9.80
CA LYS A 123 -8.47 14.50 9.25
C LYS A 123 -9.49 14.70 8.12
N ARG A 124 -10.27 13.66 7.75
CA ARG A 124 -11.29 13.73 6.71
C ARG A 124 -12.43 14.65 7.14
N ASN A 125 -12.95 15.44 6.20
CA ASN A 125 -14.15 16.24 6.41
C ASN A 125 -15.38 15.34 6.58
N ALA A 126 -16.11 15.52 7.67
CA ALA A 126 -17.29 14.73 8.03
C ALA A 126 -18.46 14.83 7.03
N HIS A 127 -18.45 15.81 6.11
CA HIS A 127 -19.47 15.95 5.08
C HIS A 127 -19.20 15.15 3.81
N LEU A 128 -18.02 14.54 3.67
CA LEU A 128 -17.69 13.70 2.54
C LEU A 128 -18.22 12.28 2.76
N GLU A 129 -18.53 11.59 1.66
CA GLU A 129 -18.91 10.19 1.70
C GLU A 129 -17.75 9.31 2.19
N ALA A 130 -18.07 8.09 2.61
CA ALA A 130 -17.09 7.09 3.01
C ALA A 130 -16.15 6.76 1.83
N PRO A 131 -14.81 6.85 2.01
CA PRO A 131 -13.89 6.57 0.92
C PRO A 131 -13.84 5.06 0.60
N LEU A 132 -13.52 4.73 -0.65
CA LEU A 132 -13.17 3.38 -1.07
C LEU A 132 -11.73 3.09 -0.64
N VAL A 133 -11.51 2.04 0.15
CA VAL A 133 -10.17 1.66 0.60
C VAL A 133 -9.86 0.24 0.18
N MET A 134 -8.87 0.09 -0.71
CA MET A 134 -8.42 -1.19 -1.21
C MET A 134 -7.12 -1.66 -0.54
N SER A 135 -7.15 -2.86 0.04
CA SER A 135 -6.01 -3.54 0.65
C SER A 135 -6.13 -5.06 0.52
N ASP A 136 -5.13 -5.84 0.94
CA ASP A 136 -5.40 -7.26 1.22
C ASP A 136 -6.34 -7.44 2.42
N ALA A 137 -6.71 -8.69 2.73
CA ALA A 137 -7.67 -9.03 3.78
C ALA A 137 -7.03 -9.28 5.16
N LEU A 138 -5.81 -8.80 5.42
CA LEU A 138 -5.19 -8.89 6.75
C LEU A 138 -5.88 -7.92 7.74
N ASP A 139 -6.10 -8.39 8.96
CA ASP A 139 -6.66 -7.59 10.06
C ASP A 139 -5.87 -6.29 10.32
N GLN A 140 -4.57 -6.31 10.07
CA GLN A 140 -3.68 -5.15 10.19
C GLN A 140 -4.03 -4.01 9.22
N ASN A 141 -4.89 -4.25 8.23
CA ASN A 141 -5.37 -3.20 7.35
C ASN A 141 -6.60 -2.45 7.89
N GLU A 142 -7.20 -2.93 8.97
CA GLU A 142 -8.41 -2.32 9.51
C GLU A 142 -8.14 -1.00 10.23
N ALA A 143 -9.02 -0.03 9.97
CA ALA A 143 -9.00 1.29 10.58
C ALA A 143 -10.22 1.42 11.50
N GLU A 144 -10.15 0.76 12.67
CA GLU A 144 -11.27 0.70 13.62
C GLU A 144 -11.85 2.09 13.94
N GLY A 145 -13.17 2.22 13.83
CA GLY A 145 -13.90 3.45 14.14
C GLY A 145 -13.90 4.51 13.02
N ILE A 146 -13.36 4.19 11.84
CA ILE A 146 -13.49 5.01 10.64
C ILE A 146 -14.57 4.43 9.74
N ASP A 147 -15.47 5.28 9.25
CA ASP A 147 -16.45 4.91 8.23
C ASP A 147 -15.76 4.90 6.85
N LEU A 148 -15.73 3.74 6.22
CA LEU A 148 -15.10 3.50 4.92
C LEU A 148 -15.76 2.32 4.21
N ILE A 149 -15.60 2.27 2.88
CA ILE A 149 -16.00 1.13 2.08
C ILE A 149 -14.76 0.27 1.81
N ARG A 150 -14.67 -0.88 2.47
CA ARG A 150 -13.54 -1.81 2.29
C ARG A 150 -13.65 -2.56 0.98
N CYS A 151 -12.59 -2.55 0.19
CA CYS A 151 -12.41 -3.35 -1.01
C CYS A 151 -11.22 -4.29 -0.83
N HIS A 152 -11.39 -5.60 -1.03
CA HIS A 152 -10.26 -6.52 -0.94
C HIS A 152 -9.57 -6.69 -2.30
N CYS A 153 -8.25 -6.58 -2.29
CA CYS A 153 -7.41 -6.64 -3.47
C CYS A 153 -7.42 -8.06 -4.07
N MET A 154 -8.10 -8.22 -5.20
CA MET A 154 -8.16 -9.49 -5.92
C MET A 154 -6.78 -9.97 -6.40
N ALA A 155 -5.84 -9.05 -6.68
CA ALA A 155 -4.47 -9.42 -7.07
C ALA A 155 -3.71 -10.09 -5.91
N HIS A 156 -3.90 -9.61 -4.67
CA HIS A 156 -3.36 -10.26 -3.48
C HIS A 156 -4.03 -11.62 -3.24
N GLY A 157 -5.37 -11.69 -3.35
CA GLY A 157 -6.11 -12.95 -3.27
C GLY A 157 -5.59 -13.99 -4.27
N ARG A 158 -5.51 -13.63 -5.56
CA ARG A 158 -5.00 -14.51 -6.62
C ARG A 158 -3.59 -15.01 -6.33
N ARG A 159 -2.68 -14.13 -5.87
CA ARG A 159 -1.30 -14.52 -5.54
C ARG A 159 -1.25 -15.64 -4.50
N LYS A 160 -2.14 -15.61 -3.50
CA LYS A 160 -2.21 -16.66 -2.48
C LYS A 160 -2.58 -18.04 -3.03
N PHE A 161 -3.43 -18.10 -4.04
CA PHE A 161 -3.72 -19.36 -4.73
C PHE A 161 -2.54 -19.84 -5.57
N THR A 162 -1.86 -18.93 -6.29
CA THR A 162 -0.63 -19.28 -7.01
C THR A 162 0.48 -19.79 -6.08
N GLU A 163 0.59 -19.27 -4.86
CA GLU A 163 1.58 -19.74 -3.86
C GLU A 163 1.36 -21.20 -3.42
N ILE A 164 0.14 -21.72 -3.50
CA ILE A 164 -0.23 -23.08 -3.05
C ILE A 164 -0.63 -24.03 -4.18
N GLU A 165 -0.60 -23.56 -5.43
CA GLU A 165 -1.04 -24.29 -6.63
C GLU A 165 -0.36 -25.64 -6.79
N SER A 166 0.94 -25.74 -6.46
CA SER A 166 1.68 -27.00 -6.55
C SER A 166 1.17 -28.09 -5.61
N ALA A 167 0.51 -27.71 -4.52
CA ALA A 167 -0.08 -28.64 -3.56
C ALA A 167 -1.57 -28.92 -3.86
N PHE A 168 -2.28 -27.96 -4.45
CA PHE A 168 -3.73 -28.03 -4.69
C PHE A 168 -4.11 -27.53 -6.09
N PRO A 169 -3.64 -28.17 -7.18
CA PRO A 169 -3.75 -27.63 -8.53
C PRO A 169 -5.21 -27.44 -8.97
N GLU A 170 -6.05 -28.46 -8.82
CA GLU A 170 -7.46 -28.41 -9.27
C GLU A 170 -8.27 -27.33 -8.53
N ALA A 171 -8.11 -27.23 -7.21
CA ALA A 171 -8.82 -26.23 -6.41
C ALA A 171 -8.32 -24.79 -6.71
N CYS A 172 -7.03 -24.63 -7.03
CA CYS A 172 -6.48 -23.32 -7.40
C CYS A 172 -6.89 -22.91 -8.81
N GLU A 173 -6.96 -23.85 -9.75
CA GLU A 173 -7.34 -23.60 -11.15
C GLU A 173 -8.71 -22.91 -11.23
N GLU A 174 -9.70 -23.43 -10.49
CA GLU A 174 -11.05 -22.83 -10.45
C GLU A 174 -11.02 -21.36 -10.04
N VAL A 175 -10.29 -21.03 -8.98
CA VAL A 175 -10.18 -19.66 -8.46
C VAL A 175 -9.42 -18.77 -9.45
N VAL A 176 -8.31 -19.27 -10.01
CA VAL A 176 -7.46 -18.51 -10.93
C VAL A 176 -8.21 -18.19 -12.22
N GLU A 177 -8.95 -19.14 -12.80
CA GLU A 177 -9.73 -18.91 -14.02
C GLU A 177 -10.93 -17.98 -13.77
N ALA A 178 -11.61 -18.09 -12.63
CA ALA A 178 -12.67 -17.15 -12.26
C ALA A 178 -12.15 -15.71 -12.13
N LEU A 179 -11.02 -15.52 -11.42
CA LEU A 179 -10.41 -14.19 -11.28
C LEU A 179 -9.84 -13.65 -12.59
N LYS A 180 -9.32 -14.53 -13.46
CA LYS A 180 -8.89 -14.16 -14.82
C LYS A 180 -10.05 -13.58 -15.63
N ALA A 181 -11.22 -14.21 -15.64
CA ALA A 181 -12.39 -13.67 -16.32
C ALA A 181 -12.76 -12.26 -15.81
N VAL A 182 -12.65 -12.02 -14.49
CA VAL A 182 -12.88 -10.68 -13.91
C VAL A 182 -11.83 -9.67 -14.39
N PHE A 183 -10.57 -10.05 -14.49
CA PHE A 183 -9.52 -9.19 -15.04
C PHE A 183 -9.68 -8.92 -16.54
N ASP A 184 -10.13 -9.90 -17.32
CA ASP A 184 -10.43 -9.73 -18.73
C ASP A 184 -11.59 -8.74 -18.94
N HIS A 185 -12.62 -8.80 -18.08
CA HIS A 185 -13.70 -7.81 -18.06
C HIS A 185 -13.18 -6.40 -17.77
N GLU A 186 -12.32 -6.26 -16.76
CA GLU A 186 -11.69 -4.97 -16.42
C GLU A 186 -10.85 -4.44 -17.60
N GLU A 187 -10.04 -5.29 -18.23
CA GLU A 187 -9.25 -4.91 -19.41
C GLU A 187 -10.13 -4.41 -20.55
N LYS A 188 -11.29 -5.07 -20.77
CA LYS A 188 -12.27 -4.62 -21.75
C LYS A 188 -12.86 -3.25 -21.40
N THR A 189 -13.28 -3.02 -20.16
CA THR A 189 -13.85 -1.71 -19.76
C THR A 189 -12.87 -0.57 -20.00
N ARG A 190 -11.56 -0.83 -19.77
CA ARG A 190 -10.49 0.13 -20.05
C ARG A 190 -10.26 0.36 -21.55
N LYS A 191 -10.25 -0.71 -22.35
CA LYS A 191 -10.10 -0.62 -23.82
C LYS A 191 -11.24 0.18 -24.47
N ASP A 192 -12.45 -0.01 -23.96
CA ASP A 192 -13.65 0.67 -24.46
C ASP A 192 -13.83 2.08 -23.88
N GLN A 193 -12.94 2.51 -22.96
CA GLN A 193 -12.98 3.82 -22.29
C GLN A 193 -14.32 4.12 -21.61
N MET A 194 -14.91 3.09 -20.98
CA MET A 194 -16.17 3.22 -20.25
C MET A 194 -16.06 4.25 -19.12
N SER A 195 -17.12 5.02 -18.88
CA SER A 195 -17.25 5.86 -17.67
C SER A 195 -17.28 5.00 -16.40
N ASP A 196 -17.14 5.62 -15.23
CA ASP A 196 -17.21 4.89 -13.95
C ASP A 196 -18.57 4.18 -13.78
N GLU A 197 -19.67 4.81 -14.20
CA GLU A 197 -21.01 4.22 -14.17
C GLU A 197 -21.16 3.06 -15.16
N GLU A 198 -20.67 3.22 -16.39
CA GLU A 198 -20.70 2.18 -17.41
C GLU A 198 -19.84 0.98 -16.99
N ARG A 199 -18.64 1.24 -16.45
CA ARG A 199 -17.73 0.22 -15.93
C ARG A 199 -18.35 -0.52 -14.75
N LEU A 200 -19.01 0.18 -13.83
CA LEU A 200 -19.74 -0.44 -12.72
C LEU A 200 -20.88 -1.34 -13.23
N ALA A 201 -21.71 -0.83 -14.15
CA ALA A 201 -22.81 -1.60 -14.73
C ALA A 201 -22.29 -2.85 -15.48
N TYR A 202 -21.17 -2.73 -16.18
CA TYR A 202 -20.51 -3.84 -16.86
C TYR A 202 -20.06 -4.92 -15.86
N HIS A 203 -19.35 -4.54 -14.79
CA HIS A 203 -18.93 -5.50 -13.77
C HIS A 203 -20.11 -6.13 -13.03
N GLN A 204 -21.21 -5.40 -12.81
CA GLN A 204 -22.43 -5.95 -12.23
C GLN A 204 -23.11 -6.98 -13.16
N ALA A 205 -23.06 -6.78 -14.47
CA ALA A 205 -23.64 -7.70 -15.45
C ALA A 205 -22.76 -8.94 -15.67
N TYR A 206 -21.44 -8.78 -15.74
CA TYR A 206 -20.53 -9.83 -16.21
C TYR A 206 -19.61 -10.41 -15.13
N SER A 207 -19.06 -9.59 -14.22
CA SER A 207 -18.17 -10.08 -13.14
C SER A 207 -18.92 -10.58 -11.92
N LYS A 208 -20.05 -9.96 -11.56
CA LYS A 208 -20.84 -10.38 -10.39
C LYS A 208 -21.32 -11.83 -10.47
N PRO A 209 -21.83 -12.35 -11.62
CA PRO A 209 -22.20 -13.76 -11.72
C PRO A 209 -21.00 -14.69 -11.53
N VAL A 210 -19.83 -14.35 -12.09
CA VAL A 210 -18.58 -15.14 -11.93
C VAL A 210 -18.21 -15.24 -10.46
N MET A 211 -18.17 -14.12 -9.75
CA MET A 211 -17.86 -14.08 -8.32
C MET A 211 -18.90 -14.80 -7.46
N ALA A 212 -20.19 -14.74 -7.83
CA ALA A 212 -21.25 -15.45 -7.13
C ALA A 212 -21.11 -16.97 -7.28
N THR A 213 -20.81 -17.45 -8.49
CA THR A 213 -20.53 -18.87 -8.75
C THR A 213 -19.31 -19.33 -7.98
N LEU A 214 -18.20 -18.58 -8.05
CA LEU A 214 -16.98 -18.91 -7.31
C LEU A 214 -17.23 -19.02 -5.81
N LYS A 215 -17.94 -18.05 -5.22
CA LYS A 215 -18.32 -18.08 -3.81
C LYS A 215 -19.13 -19.33 -3.47
N SER A 216 -20.17 -19.63 -4.25
CA SER A 216 -21.02 -20.81 -4.02
C SER A 216 -20.23 -22.11 -4.08
N SER A 217 -19.29 -22.22 -5.01
CA SER A 217 -18.43 -23.40 -5.15
C SER A 217 -17.52 -23.56 -3.93
N MET A 218 -16.81 -22.50 -3.55
CA MET A 218 -15.92 -22.50 -2.38
C MET A 218 -16.65 -22.82 -1.07
N GLU A 219 -17.90 -22.37 -0.90
CA GLU A 219 -18.71 -22.68 0.28
C GLU A 219 -19.20 -24.13 0.30
N THR A 220 -19.28 -24.79 -0.86
CA THR A 220 -19.72 -26.19 -1.01
C THR A 220 -18.56 -27.18 -0.82
N GLN A 221 -17.33 -26.79 -1.15
CA GLN A 221 -16.11 -27.61 -1.05
C GLN A 221 -15.61 -27.84 0.40
N ARG A 222 -16.52 -27.80 1.40
CA ARG A 222 -16.19 -28.05 2.81
C ARG A 222 -15.73 -29.48 3.09
#